data_AF-A0A200QL05-F1
#
_entry.id   AF-A0A200QL05-F1
#
_cell.length_a   1.000
_cell.length_b   1.000
_cell.length_c   1.000
_cell.angle_alpha   90.00
_cell.angle_beta   90.00
_cell.angle_gamma   90.00
#
_symmetry.space_group_name_H-M   'P 1'
#
loop_
_entity.id
_entity.type
_entity.pdbx_description
1 polymer ?
#
loop_
_entity_poly.entity_id
_entity_poly.type
_entity_poly.pdbx_seq_one_letter_code
_entity_poly.pdbx_strand_id
1 'polypeptide(L)'
;MNFKNVKVPKMPGGGAASALVKVGVIGGIGLYAAFNSLYNVEGGHRAIVYPEGTHLMIPWFERPIIYDVRARPHLVESTSGSRDLQMVKIGLRVLTRPVADQLPTIYRTLGENYNERVLPSIIHETLKAVVAQYNASQLITQREEFTAAIEAKQVAAQEAERAKFVVEKAEQDKRSAIIRAQVCNSLSNPQISTPWVFLWHGGSYCHKVGNSFENGKGGGSYPTTYASLHKLETPSKWERWWVLSCQICIWH
;
A
#
# COMPACT_ATOMS: atom_id res chain seq x y z
N MET A 1 -9.28 30.14 4.63
CA MET A 1 -9.68 31.38 3.93
C MET A 1 -11.19 31.55 4.12
N ASN A 2 -11.62 32.74 4.53
CA ASN A 2 -12.99 33.05 4.97
C ASN A 2 -13.87 33.41 3.75
N PHE A 3 -14.90 32.62 3.44
CA PHE A 3 -15.73 32.76 2.22
C PHE A 3 -16.94 33.71 2.36
N LYS A 4 -17.00 34.58 3.39
CA LYS A 4 -18.19 35.40 3.66
C LYS A 4 -18.42 36.59 2.71
N ASN A 5 -17.61 36.79 1.66
CA ASN A 5 -17.77 37.94 0.77
C ASN A 5 -17.56 37.62 -0.72
N VAL A 6 -18.28 36.63 -1.24
CA VAL A 6 -18.39 36.42 -2.69
C VAL A 6 -19.73 37.00 -3.16
N LYS A 7 -19.69 38.21 -3.70
CA LYS A 7 -20.84 38.87 -4.32
C LYS A 7 -21.08 38.23 -5.69
N VAL A 8 -22.08 37.36 -5.78
CA VAL A 8 -22.47 36.72 -7.05
C VAL A 8 -23.09 37.75 -8.00
N PRO A 9 -22.54 37.95 -9.22
CA PRO A 9 -23.12 38.85 -10.20
C PRO A 9 -24.47 38.33 -10.70
N LYS A 10 -25.49 39.19 -10.73
CA LYS A 10 -26.84 38.87 -11.19
C LYS A 10 -26.81 38.71 -12.72
N MET A 11 -27.01 37.50 -13.23
CA MET A 11 -26.94 37.21 -14.66
C MET A 11 -28.16 37.79 -15.42
N PRO A 12 -27.98 38.51 -16.53
CA PRO A 12 -29.08 38.97 -17.36
C PRO A 12 -29.70 37.79 -18.12
N GLY A 13 -31.03 37.72 -18.12
CA GLY A 13 -31.81 36.65 -18.74
C GLY A 13 -31.90 36.77 -20.26
N GLY A 14 -31.80 35.63 -20.93
CA GLY A 14 -32.31 35.38 -22.29
C GLY A 14 -31.52 36.00 -23.45
N GLY A 15 -30.49 35.31 -23.95
CA GLY A 15 -29.83 35.67 -25.21
C GLY A 15 -28.42 35.07 -25.35
N ALA A 16 -27.83 35.14 -26.54
CA ALA A 16 -26.48 34.63 -26.86
C ALA A 16 -25.40 35.12 -25.87
N ALA A 17 -25.58 36.30 -25.28
CA ALA A 17 -24.73 36.83 -24.21
C ALA A 17 -24.69 35.92 -22.96
N SER A 18 -25.83 35.33 -22.56
CA SER A 18 -25.91 34.40 -21.43
C SER A 18 -25.23 33.06 -21.71
N ALA A 19 -25.24 32.60 -22.98
CA ALA A 19 -24.54 31.39 -23.40
C ALA A 19 -23.02 31.61 -23.41
N LEU A 20 -22.54 32.76 -23.89
CA LEU A 20 -21.13 33.13 -23.87
C LEU A 20 -20.58 33.28 -22.44
N VAL A 21 -21.35 33.85 -21.51
CA VAL A 21 -20.94 33.94 -20.10
C VAL A 21 -20.82 32.54 -19.48
N LYS A 22 -21.74 31.61 -19.78
CA LYS A 22 -21.65 30.23 -19.28
C LYS A 22 -20.44 29.49 -19.84
N VAL A 23 -20.19 29.60 -21.15
CA VAL A 23 -19.01 28.99 -21.80
C VAL A 23 -17.72 29.64 -21.28
N GLY A 24 -17.70 30.95 -21.06
CA GLY A 24 -16.56 31.66 -20.48
C GLY A 24 -16.25 31.23 -19.05
N VAL A 25 -17.28 31.02 -18.21
CA VAL A 25 -17.09 30.52 -16.83
C VAL A 25 -16.62 29.06 -16.84
N ILE A 26 -17.26 28.19 -17.62
CA ILE A 26 -16.88 26.75 -17.70
C ILE A 26 -15.49 26.60 -18.31
N GLY A 27 -15.21 27.32 -19.40
CA GLY A 27 -13.90 27.35 -20.04
C GLY A 27 -12.81 27.92 -19.14
N GLY A 28 -13.12 29.00 -18.40
CA GLY A 28 -12.20 29.59 -17.43
C GLY A 28 -11.86 28.64 -16.27
N ILE A 29 -12.85 27.94 -15.72
CA ILE A 29 -12.63 26.91 -14.67
C ILE A 29 -11.83 25.73 -15.24
N GLY A 30 -12.14 25.27 -16.46
CA GLY A 30 -11.44 24.16 -17.10
C GLY A 30 -9.97 24.47 -17.40
N LEU A 31 -9.67 25.67 -17.93
CA LEU A 31 -8.30 26.14 -18.16
C LEU A 31 -7.53 26.30 -16.85
N TYR A 32 -8.15 26.93 -15.84
CA TYR A 32 -7.52 27.10 -14.52
C TYR A 32 -7.21 25.75 -13.86
N ALA A 33 -8.12 24.78 -13.96
CA ALA A 33 -7.89 23.43 -13.47
C ALA A 33 -6.76 22.74 -14.25
N ALA A 34 -6.73 22.83 -15.58
CA ALA A 34 -5.68 22.22 -16.39
C ALA A 34 -4.29 22.77 -16.06
N PHE A 35 -4.13 24.09 -15.94
CA PHE A 35 -2.83 24.69 -15.61
C PHE A 35 -2.37 24.38 -14.19
N ASN A 36 -3.28 24.26 -13.21
CA ASN A 36 -2.93 23.90 -11.84
C ASN A 36 -2.89 22.39 -11.60
N SER A 37 -3.29 21.56 -12.57
CA SER A 37 -3.32 20.10 -12.44
C SER A 37 -1.95 19.47 -12.62
N LEU A 38 -0.99 20.14 -13.27
CA LEU A 38 0.34 19.58 -13.47
C LEU A 38 1.20 19.83 -12.22
N TYR A 39 1.57 18.76 -11.53
CA TYR A 39 2.42 18.82 -10.35
C TYR A 39 3.72 18.06 -10.57
N ASN A 40 4.86 18.73 -10.38
CA ASN A 40 6.15 18.09 -10.50
C ASN A 40 6.75 17.82 -9.12
N VAL A 41 7.07 16.55 -8.84
CA VAL A 41 7.81 16.17 -7.63
C VAL A 41 9.29 16.22 -7.96
N GLU A 42 10.04 17.07 -7.25
CA GLU A 42 11.48 17.23 -7.43
C GLU A 42 12.24 15.96 -7.04
N GLY A 43 13.32 15.66 -7.75
CA GLY A 43 14.18 14.51 -7.47
C GLY A 43 14.72 14.51 -6.04
N GLY A 44 14.52 13.41 -5.33
CA GLY A 44 14.86 13.26 -3.91
C GLY A 44 13.73 13.59 -2.94
N HIS A 45 12.57 13.99 -3.44
CA HIS A 45 11.32 13.99 -2.70
C HIS A 45 10.37 12.91 -3.26
N ARG A 46 9.50 12.36 -2.41
CA ARG A 46 8.45 11.42 -2.83
C ARG A 46 7.12 11.81 -2.21
N ALA A 47 6.06 11.79 -3.01
CA ALA A 47 4.70 11.95 -2.51
C ALA A 47 4.10 10.58 -2.19
N ILE A 48 3.19 10.51 -1.22
CA ILE A 48 2.58 9.24 -0.78
C ILE A 48 1.85 8.52 -1.94
N VAL A 49 1.25 9.29 -2.85
CA VAL A 49 0.44 8.77 -3.96
C VAL A 49 1.25 8.67 -5.26
N TYR A 50 2.35 9.41 -5.36
CA TYR A 50 3.05 9.60 -6.62
C TYR A 50 4.55 9.33 -6.49
N PRO A 51 5.14 8.51 -7.37
CA PRO A 51 6.59 8.41 -7.48
C PRO A 51 7.22 9.76 -7.89
N GLU A 52 8.54 9.82 -8.03
CA GLU A 52 9.21 11.02 -8.54
C GLU A 52 8.77 11.36 -9.97
N GLY A 53 8.71 12.65 -10.32
CA GLY A 53 8.34 13.13 -11.66
C GLY A 53 7.05 13.93 -11.75
N THR A 54 6.57 14.12 -12.98
CA THR A 54 5.39 14.95 -13.28
C THR A 54 4.10 14.14 -13.20
N HIS A 55 3.22 14.54 -12.29
CA HIS A 55 1.96 13.90 -12.00
C HIS A 55 0.80 14.86 -12.24
N LEU A 56 -0.31 14.35 -12.76
CA LEU A 56 -1.55 15.10 -12.88
C LEU A 56 -2.32 14.97 -11.56
N MET A 57 -2.36 16.06 -10.79
CA MET A 57 -3.17 16.15 -9.57
C MET A 57 -4.49 16.89 -9.84
N ILE A 58 -5.52 16.56 -9.06
CA ILE A 58 -6.76 17.36 -9.04
C ILE A 58 -6.67 18.33 -7.85
N PRO A 59 -6.48 19.65 -8.06
CA PRO A 59 -6.07 20.62 -7.03
C PRO A 59 -6.98 20.71 -5.78
N TRP A 60 -8.20 20.18 -5.85
CA TRP A 60 -9.18 20.28 -4.77
C TRP A 60 -9.33 19.01 -3.93
N PHE A 61 -9.12 17.82 -4.51
CA PHE A 61 -9.34 16.54 -3.83
C PHE A 61 -8.05 15.90 -3.35
N GLU A 62 -6.94 16.15 -4.05
CA GLU A 62 -5.65 15.54 -3.74
C GLU A 62 -4.69 16.63 -3.26
N ARG A 63 -4.23 16.51 -2.02
CA ARG A 63 -3.11 17.31 -1.51
C ARG A 63 -1.91 16.40 -1.37
N PRO A 64 -0.84 16.55 -2.18
CA PRO A 64 0.34 15.72 -2.03
C PRO A 64 1.07 16.12 -0.75
N ILE A 65 1.29 15.14 0.12
CA ILE A 65 2.21 15.26 1.26
C ILE A 65 3.57 14.83 0.76
N ILE A 66 4.50 15.76 0.76
CA ILE A 66 5.85 15.59 0.23
C ILE A 66 6.76 15.12 1.35
N TYR A 67 7.46 14.01 1.12
CA TYR A 67 8.49 13.52 2.01
C TYR A 67 9.87 13.65 1.37
N ASP A 68 10.89 13.84 2.20
CA ASP A 68 12.29 13.73 1.78
C ASP A 68 12.75 12.27 1.88
N VAL A 69 13.27 11.73 0.79
CA VAL A 69 13.81 10.36 0.72
C VAL A 69 15.34 10.33 0.78
N ARG A 70 15.99 11.47 1.02
CA ARG A 70 17.44 11.59 1.16
C ARG A 70 17.90 11.11 2.53
N ALA A 71 19.16 10.67 2.59
CA ALA A 71 19.78 10.29 3.85
C ALA A 71 20.06 11.54 4.70
N ARG A 72 19.49 11.58 5.90
CA ARG A 72 19.73 12.67 6.84
C ARG A 72 20.54 12.14 8.04
N PRO A 73 21.60 12.85 8.46
CA PRO A 73 22.32 12.51 9.67
C PRO A 73 21.49 12.90 10.90
N HIS A 74 21.37 11.98 11.86
CA HIS A 74 20.76 12.24 13.14
C HIS A 74 21.79 11.96 14.25
N LEU A 75 22.09 12.96 15.08
CA LEU A 75 22.96 12.81 16.24
C LEU A 75 22.08 12.50 17.46
N VAL A 76 22.23 11.30 18.02
CA VAL A 76 21.53 10.88 19.25
C VAL A 76 22.55 10.74 20.36
N GLU A 77 22.35 11.45 21.46
CA GLU A 77 23.16 11.28 22.67
C GLU A 77 22.37 10.52 23.72
N SER A 78 22.94 9.46 24.28
CA SER A 78 22.33 8.70 25.36
C SER A 78 23.31 8.48 26.50
N THR A 79 22.80 8.59 27.72
CA THR A 79 23.54 8.20 28.93
C THR A 79 23.04 6.82 29.37
N SER A 80 23.96 5.88 29.57
CA SER A 80 23.64 4.49 29.96
C SER A 80 24.68 3.94 30.95
N GLY A 81 24.26 2.96 31.74
CA GLY A 81 25.15 2.20 32.62
C GLY A 81 25.79 1.05 31.84
N SER A 82 27.11 0.95 31.88
CA SER A 82 27.88 -0.15 31.30
C SER A 82 27.85 -1.40 32.20
N ARG A 83 28.41 -2.52 31.72
CA ARG A 83 28.46 -3.79 32.45
C ARG A 83 29.13 -3.68 33.84
N ASP A 84 30.12 -2.80 33.93
CA ASP A 84 30.91 -2.46 35.12
C ASP A 84 30.27 -1.34 35.98
N LEU A 85 28.98 -1.06 35.77
CA LEU A 85 28.17 -0.08 36.53
C LEU A 85 28.67 1.37 36.41
N GLN A 86 29.47 1.67 35.39
CA GLN A 86 29.89 3.04 35.12
C GLN A 86 28.87 3.75 34.24
N MET A 87 28.59 5.01 34.54
CA MET A 87 27.70 5.83 33.72
C MET A 87 28.48 6.43 32.57
N VAL A 88 28.15 6.04 31.33
CA VAL A 88 28.82 6.50 30.11
C VAL A 88 27.82 7.29 29.27
N LYS A 89 28.25 8.48 28.80
CA LYS A 89 27.52 9.29 27.82
C LYS A 89 28.07 9.01 26.43
N ILE A 90 27.24 8.46 25.54
CA ILE A 90 27.61 8.06 24.18
C ILE A 90 26.77 8.85 23.18
N GLY A 91 27.46 9.50 22.22
CA GLY A 91 26.84 10.13 21.06
C GLY A 91 27.05 9.30 19.80
N LEU A 92 25.96 8.94 19.13
CA LEU A 92 25.98 8.22 17.86
C LEU A 92 25.38 9.08 16.75
N ARG A 93 26.07 9.15 15.61
CA ARG A 93 25.53 9.74 14.38
C ARG A 93 25.06 8.62 13.47
N VAL A 94 23.75 8.51 13.27
CA VAL A 94 23.15 7.51 12.37
C VAL A 94 22.67 8.21 11.10
N LEU A 95 23.05 7.67 9.95
CA LEU A 95 22.49 8.07 8.65
C LEU A 95 21.27 7.19 8.40
N THR A 96 20.09 7.80 8.34
CA THR A 96 18.84 7.07 8.07
C THR A 96 18.19 7.59 6.80
N ARG A 97 17.55 6.69 6.05
CA ARG A 97 16.69 7.02 4.92
C ARG A 97 15.42 6.16 4.95
N PRO A 98 14.23 6.72 4.70
CA PRO A 98 13.04 5.91 4.53
C PRO A 98 13.07 5.17 3.18
N VAL A 99 12.48 3.97 3.15
CA VAL A 99 12.29 3.21 1.91
C VAL A 99 11.13 3.81 1.14
N ALA A 100 11.39 4.17 -0.12
CA ALA A 100 10.50 4.94 -0.98
C ALA A 100 9.10 4.28 -1.17
N ASP A 101 9.06 2.95 -1.20
CA ASP A 101 7.82 2.20 -1.43
C ASP A 101 6.96 2.01 -0.17
N GLN A 102 7.55 2.19 1.02
CA GLN A 102 6.86 2.01 2.30
C GLN A 102 6.36 3.33 2.91
N LEU A 103 6.57 4.47 2.25
CA LEU A 103 6.08 5.76 2.73
C LEU A 103 4.58 5.80 3.06
N PRO A 104 3.67 5.20 2.26
CA PRO A 104 2.25 5.19 2.60
C PRO A 104 1.95 4.44 3.89
N THR A 105 2.73 3.41 4.21
CA THR A 105 2.59 2.69 5.47
C THR A 105 3.13 3.53 6.62
N ILE A 106 4.35 4.09 6.48
CA ILE A 106 4.99 4.95 7.49
C ILE A 106 4.10 6.15 7.85
N TYR A 107 3.52 6.84 6.86
CA TYR A 107 2.62 7.97 7.11
C TYR A 107 1.38 7.55 7.91
N ARG A 108 0.77 6.41 7.59
CA ARG A 108 -0.44 5.92 8.28
C ARG A 108 -0.14 5.44 9.71
N THR A 109 1.00 4.80 9.93
CA THR A 109 1.33 4.20 11.23
C THR A 109 2.03 5.15 12.19
N LEU A 110 2.94 6.00 11.68
CA LEU A 110 3.85 6.82 12.47
C LEU A 110 3.65 8.33 12.27
N GLY A 111 3.01 8.75 11.17
CA GLY A 111 2.79 10.16 10.83
C GLY A 111 4.02 10.86 10.20
N GLU A 112 3.93 12.18 10.07
CA GLU A 112 4.99 13.02 9.48
C GLU A 112 6.23 13.14 10.39
N ASN A 113 6.02 13.20 11.71
CA ASN A 113 7.08 13.42 12.71
C ASN A 113 7.74 12.11 13.21
N TYR A 114 7.86 11.11 12.35
CA TYR A 114 8.45 9.82 12.74
C TYR A 114 9.94 9.96 13.10
N ASN A 115 10.67 10.85 12.42
CA ASN A 115 12.10 11.04 12.65
C ASN A 115 12.45 11.54 14.06
N GLU A 116 11.61 12.39 14.65
CA GLU A 116 11.90 13.02 15.94
C GLU A 116 11.40 12.17 17.12
N ARG A 117 10.39 11.33 16.89
CA ARG A 117 9.72 10.58 17.96
C ARG A 117 10.20 9.14 18.08
N VAL A 118 10.23 8.40 16.97
CA VAL A 118 10.46 6.94 17.03
C VAL A 118 11.92 6.57 16.80
N LEU A 119 12.64 7.29 15.93
CA LEU A 119 14.06 7.00 15.67
C LEU A 119 14.92 7.13 16.93
N PRO A 120 14.83 8.22 17.73
CA PRO A 120 15.63 8.32 18.94
C PRO A 120 15.28 7.23 19.95
N SER A 121 14.00 6.85 20.03
CA SER A 121 13.54 5.79 20.94
C SER A 121 14.16 4.43 20.60
N ILE A 122 14.14 4.02 19.33
CA ILE A 122 14.73 2.75 18.89
C ILE A 122 16.25 2.75 19.06
N ILE A 123 16.91 3.87 18.73
CA ILE A 123 18.36 4.01 18.91
C ILE A 123 18.72 3.95 20.39
N HIS A 124 17.97 4.61 21.27
CA HIS A 124 18.20 4.56 22.71
C HIS A 124 17.98 3.17 23.30
N GLU A 125 16.94 2.45 22.86
CA GLU A 125 16.67 1.09 23.32
C GLU A 125 17.80 0.13 22.92
N THR A 126 18.16 0.13 21.64
CA THR A 126 19.23 -0.72 21.11
C THR A 126 20.58 -0.37 21.72
N LEU A 127 20.92 0.92 21.84
CA LEU A 127 22.17 1.39 22.41
C LEU A 127 22.29 0.99 23.89
N LYS A 128 21.24 1.21 24.70
CA LYS A 128 21.25 0.78 26.11
C LYS A 128 21.40 -0.74 26.24
N ALA A 129 20.75 -1.51 25.38
CA ALA A 129 20.82 -2.96 25.42
C ALA A 129 22.18 -3.53 24.98
N VAL A 130 22.95 -2.82 24.15
CA VAL A 130 24.31 -3.24 23.75
C VAL A 130 25.34 -2.76 24.78
N VAL A 131 25.24 -1.52 25.25
CA VAL A 131 26.17 -0.93 26.24
C VAL A 131 26.23 -1.76 27.53
N ALA A 132 25.09 -2.33 27.95
CA ALA A 132 25.04 -3.21 29.12
C ALA A 132 25.89 -4.50 29.00
N GLN A 133 26.30 -4.90 27.78
CA GLN A 133 27.08 -6.11 27.55
C GLN A 133 28.60 -5.88 27.62
N TYR A 134 29.05 -4.63 27.46
CA TYR A 134 30.46 -4.23 27.40
C TYR A 134 30.89 -3.45 28.65
N ASN A 135 32.16 -3.55 29.02
CA ASN A 135 32.75 -2.69 30.05
C ASN A 135 33.12 -1.32 29.48
N ALA A 136 33.19 -0.29 30.33
CA ALA A 136 33.48 1.08 29.89
C ALA A 136 34.82 1.22 29.13
N SER A 137 35.85 0.47 29.55
CA SER A 137 37.16 0.46 28.87
C SER A 137 37.07 -0.08 27.44
N GLN A 138 36.26 -1.13 27.22
CA GLN A 138 36.07 -1.77 25.91
C GLN A 138 35.32 -0.86 24.93
N LEU A 139 34.42 -0.01 25.42
CA LEU A 139 33.70 0.97 24.58
C LEU A 139 34.66 1.97 23.90
N ILE A 140 35.82 2.22 24.50
CA ILE A 140 36.82 3.14 23.96
C ILE A 140 37.83 2.38 23.08
N THR A 141 38.33 1.24 23.56
CA THR A 141 39.39 0.50 22.85
C THR A 141 38.87 -0.31 21.67
N GLN A 142 37.65 -0.86 21.75
CA GLN A 142 37.06 -1.76 20.76
C GLN A 142 35.81 -1.14 20.12
N ARG A 143 35.92 0.12 19.69
CA ARG A 143 34.78 0.86 19.12
C ARG A 143 34.21 0.21 17.86
N GLU A 144 35.06 -0.39 17.03
CA GLU A 144 34.65 -1.05 15.78
C GLU A 144 33.78 -2.28 16.05
N GLU A 145 34.18 -3.14 16.99
CA GLU A 145 33.40 -4.30 17.43
C GLU A 145 32.06 -3.87 18.04
N PHE A 146 32.06 -2.79 18.83
CA PHE A 146 30.85 -2.22 19.41
C PHE A 146 29.88 -1.71 18.33
N THR A 147 30.37 -0.96 17.33
CA THR A 147 29.54 -0.49 16.22
C THR A 147 28.97 -1.65 15.40
N ALA A 148 29.78 -2.67 15.10
CA ALA A 148 29.31 -3.87 14.42
C ALA A 148 28.22 -4.62 15.22
N ALA A 149 28.36 -4.70 16.55
CA ALA A 149 27.35 -5.30 17.41
C ALA A 149 26.03 -4.52 17.42
N ILE A 150 26.07 -3.18 17.37
CA ILE A 150 24.87 -2.34 17.25
C ILE A 150 24.16 -2.61 15.93
N GLU A 151 24.89 -2.58 14.81
CA GLU A 151 24.33 -2.82 13.48
C GLU A 151 23.72 -4.21 13.38
N ALA A 152 24.43 -5.25 13.85
CA ALA A 152 23.93 -6.62 13.86
C ALA A 152 22.63 -6.76 14.67
N LYS A 153 22.52 -6.07 15.81
CA LYS A 153 21.31 -6.11 16.64
C LYS A 153 20.14 -5.40 15.99
N GLN A 154 20.38 -4.28 15.30
CA GLN A 154 19.35 -3.56 14.54
C GLN A 154 18.83 -4.39 13.37
N VAL A 155 19.73 -5.04 12.62
CA VAL A 155 19.36 -5.93 11.51
C VAL A 155 18.58 -7.13 12.02
N ALA A 156 19.03 -7.79 13.09
CA ALA A 156 18.33 -8.92 13.68
C ALA A 156 16.90 -8.57 14.15
N ALA A 157 16.71 -7.38 14.74
CA ALA A 157 15.38 -6.89 15.10
C ALA A 157 14.48 -6.70 13.88
N GLN A 158 15.02 -6.12 12.80
CA GLN A 158 14.28 -5.91 11.55
C GLN A 158 13.91 -7.23 10.86
N GLU A 159 14.81 -8.20 10.85
CA GLU A 159 14.57 -9.54 10.28
C GLU A 159 13.50 -10.30 11.06
N ALA A 160 13.51 -10.22 12.39
CA ALA A 160 12.48 -10.83 13.23
C ALA A 160 11.09 -10.23 12.94
N GLU A 161 10.99 -8.93 12.68
CA GLU A 161 9.72 -8.31 12.27
C GLU A 161 9.27 -8.75 10.87
N ARG A 162 10.18 -8.80 9.90
CA ARG A 162 9.87 -9.27 8.54
C ARG A 162 9.43 -10.74 8.54
N ALA A 163 10.06 -11.57 9.35
CA ALA A 163 9.70 -12.98 9.49
C ALA A 163 8.24 -13.15 9.97
N LYS A 164 7.78 -12.30 10.90
CA LYS A 164 6.38 -12.31 11.36
C LYS A 164 5.40 -12.05 10.20
N PHE A 165 5.69 -11.07 9.36
CA PHE A 165 4.85 -10.75 8.20
C PHE A 165 4.81 -11.89 7.17
N VAL A 166 5.94 -12.55 6.91
CA VAL A 166 5.99 -13.69 5.98
C VAL A 166 5.17 -14.86 6.49
N VAL A 167 5.26 -15.17 7.78
CA VAL A 167 4.47 -16.22 8.42
C VAL A 167 2.98 -15.88 8.39
N GLU A 168 2.61 -14.65 8.74
CA GLU A 168 1.23 -14.19 8.72
C GLU A 168 0.63 -14.25 7.30
N LYS A 169 1.36 -13.79 6.30
CA LYS A 169 0.95 -13.89 4.90
C LYS A 169 0.76 -15.35 4.48
N ALA A 170 1.68 -16.23 4.84
CA ALA A 170 1.58 -17.66 4.56
C ALA A 170 0.36 -18.31 5.25
N GLU A 171 0.01 -17.86 6.47
CA GLU A 171 -1.21 -18.29 7.15
C GLU A 171 -2.48 -17.77 6.47
N GLN A 172 -2.50 -16.51 6.06
CA GLN A 172 -3.63 -15.92 5.34
C GLN A 172 -3.86 -16.65 4.01
N ASP A 173 -2.80 -16.94 3.26
CA ASP A 173 -2.87 -17.68 2.00
C ASP A 173 -3.44 -19.08 2.24
N LYS A 174 -2.96 -19.79 3.27
CA LYS A 174 -3.51 -21.10 3.68
C LYS A 174 -4.99 -21.00 4.04
N ARG A 175 -5.40 -20.03 4.85
CA ARG A 175 -6.81 -19.83 5.25
C ARG A 175 -7.68 -19.53 4.03
N SER A 176 -7.23 -18.68 3.12
CA SER A 176 -7.97 -18.38 1.89
C SER A 176 -8.12 -19.60 0.98
N ALA A 177 -7.09 -20.45 0.89
CA ALA A 177 -7.13 -21.68 0.12
C ALA A 177 -8.13 -22.68 0.71
N ILE A 178 -8.15 -22.84 2.04
CA ILE A 178 -9.13 -23.70 2.74
C ILE A 178 -10.54 -23.17 2.52
N ILE A 179 -10.78 -21.87 2.71
CA ILE A 179 -12.11 -21.26 2.50
C ILE A 179 -12.56 -21.46 1.05
N ARG A 180 -11.68 -21.22 0.06
CA ARG A 180 -11.99 -21.47 -1.35
C ARG A 180 -12.34 -22.94 -1.62
N ALA A 181 -11.60 -23.87 -1.02
CA ALA A 181 -11.87 -25.30 -1.14
C ALA A 181 -13.21 -25.69 -0.48
N GLN A 182 -13.52 -25.14 0.70
CA GLN A 182 -14.80 -25.35 1.39
C GLN A 182 -15.98 -24.80 0.58
N VAL A 183 -15.84 -23.62 -0.03
CA VAL A 183 -16.86 -23.01 -0.90
C VAL A 183 -17.05 -23.85 -2.16
N CYS A 184 -15.98 -24.32 -2.80
CA CYS A 184 -16.08 -25.19 -3.97
C CYS A 184 -16.75 -26.53 -3.62
N ASN A 185 -16.43 -27.09 -2.45
CA ASN A 185 -17.05 -28.33 -1.96
C ASN A 185 -18.54 -28.14 -1.65
N SER A 186 -18.95 -27.03 -1.02
CA SER A 186 -20.36 -26.76 -0.72
C SER A 186 -21.19 -26.51 -1.98
N LEU A 187 -20.61 -25.86 -3.01
CA LEU A 187 -21.25 -25.67 -4.32
C LEU A 187 -21.42 -26.98 -5.11
N SER A 188 -20.60 -28.00 -4.82
CA SER A 188 -20.70 -29.31 -5.48
C SER A 188 -21.74 -30.26 -4.85
N ASN A 189 -22.41 -29.85 -3.77
CA ASN A 189 -23.38 -30.68 -3.06
C ASN A 189 -24.76 -30.67 -3.76
N PRO A 190 -25.23 -31.79 -4.34
CA PRO A 190 -26.48 -31.86 -5.10
C PRO A 190 -27.76 -31.76 -4.25
N GLN A 191 -27.66 -31.70 -2.92
CA GLN A 191 -28.81 -31.51 -2.02
C GLN A 191 -29.17 -30.03 -1.78
N ILE A 192 -28.29 -29.08 -2.15
CA ILE A 192 -28.50 -27.63 -1.99
C ILE A 192 -28.86 -26.95 -3.33
N SER A 193 -28.89 -27.73 -4.44
CA SER A 193 -29.46 -27.23 -5.70
C SER A 193 -30.96 -27.02 -5.51
N THR A 194 -31.36 -25.77 -5.35
CA THR A 194 -32.78 -25.39 -5.38
C THR A 194 -33.40 -25.90 -6.69
N PRO A 195 -34.61 -26.48 -6.65
CA PRO A 195 -35.25 -27.05 -7.84
C PRO A 195 -35.72 -26.00 -8.88
N TRP A 196 -35.40 -24.72 -8.69
CA TRP A 196 -35.83 -23.61 -9.55
C TRP A 196 -34.89 -23.27 -10.71
N VAL A 197 -33.72 -23.92 -10.83
CA VAL A 197 -32.78 -23.68 -11.95
C VAL A 197 -33.03 -24.63 -13.14
N PHE A 198 -33.96 -25.59 -13.03
CA PHE A 198 -34.35 -26.47 -14.14
C PHE A 198 -35.54 -25.90 -14.93
N LEU A 199 -35.37 -24.74 -15.55
CA LEU A 199 -36.17 -24.37 -16.72
C LEU A 199 -35.38 -23.47 -17.68
N TRP A 200 -34.24 -23.94 -18.17
CA TRP A 200 -33.73 -23.50 -19.45
C TRP A 200 -33.16 -24.70 -20.21
N HIS A 201 -33.92 -25.14 -21.22
CA HIS A 201 -33.44 -26.06 -22.24
C HIS A 201 -32.31 -25.39 -23.02
N GLY A 202 -31.13 -26.01 -23.05
CA GLY A 202 -30.05 -25.60 -23.95
C GLY A 202 -28.68 -25.97 -23.39
N GLY A 203 -28.21 -27.17 -23.70
CA GLY A 203 -27.07 -27.81 -23.04
C GLY A 203 -25.73 -27.07 -23.09
N SER A 204 -25.01 -27.17 -21.97
CA SER A 204 -23.55 -27.31 -21.90
C SER A 204 -23.20 -27.81 -20.50
N TYR A 205 -22.87 -29.10 -20.40
CA TYR A 205 -22.47 -29.72 -19.13
C TYR A 205 -21.01 -29.37 -18.83
N CYS A 206 -20.71 -28.95 -17.60
CA CYS A 206 -19.35 -28.79 -17.12
C CYS A 206 -18.75 -30.19 -16.86
N HIS A 207 -17.88 -30.65 -17.75
CA HIS A 207 -17.17 -31.92 -17.61
C HIS A 207 -15.99 -31.74 -16.66
N LYS A 208 -15.89 -32.60 -15.64
CA LYS A 208 -14.75 -32.66 -14.72
C LYS A 208 -13.52 -33.17 -15.49
N VAL A 209 -12.66 -32.28 -15.97
CA VAL A 209 -11.40 -32.67 -16.62
C VAL A 209 -10.49 -33.30 -15.57
N GLY A 210 -10.13 -34.56 -15.78
CA GLY A 210 -9.43 -35.40 -14.82
C GLY A 210 -8.06 -34.87 -14.39
N ASN A 211 -7.63 -35.32 -13.21
CA ASN A 211 -6.28 -35.10 -12.69
C ASN A 211 -5.25 -35.67 -13.66
N SER A 212 -4.43 -34.80 -14.27
CA SER A 212 -3.18 -35.22 -14.89
C SER A 212 -2.06 -35.09 -13.86
N PHE A 213 -1.58 -36.24 -13.40
CA PHE A 213 -0.45 -36.38 -12.49
C PHE A 213 0.83 -36.30 -13.33
N GLU A 214 1.38 -35.11 -13.53
CA GLU A 214 2.72 -34.96 -14.11
C GLU A 214 3.78 -35.15 -13.02
N ASN A 215 4.44 -36.31 -13.06
CA ASN A 215 5.64 -36.59 -12.29
C ASN A 215 6.83 -35.78 -12.86
N GLY A 216 7.11 -34.62 -12.27
CA GLY A 216 8.32 -33.83 -12.51
C GLY A 216 9.05 -33.59 -11.19
N LYS A 217 10.30 -34.05 -11.11
CA LYS A 217 11.14 -34.09 -9.90
C LYS A 217 11.40 -32.70 -9.30
N GLY A 218 11.18 -32.57 -7.98
CA GLY A 218 11.88 -31.63 -7.10
C GLY A 218 11.21 -30.28 -6.86
N GLY A 219 10.70 -30.08 -5.64
CA GLY A 219 10.21 -28.79 -5.12
C GLY A 219 8.70 -28.74 -4.99
N GLY A 220 8.20 -28.66 -3.76
CA GLY A 220 6.78 -28.76 -3.40
C GLY A 220 5.87 -27.90 -4.28
N SER A 221 5.16 -28.56 -5.19
CA SER A 221 4.15 -27.99 -6.07
C SER A 221 2.78 -28.10 -5.41
N TYR A 222 2.23 -26.96 -5.01
CA TYR A 222 0.80 -26.85 -4.72
C TYR A 222 0.05 -27.01 -6.06
N PRO A 223 -1.09 -27.72 -6.11
CA PRO A 223 -1.85 -27.87 -7.35
C PRO A 223 -2.44 -26.51 -7.74
N THR A 224 -1.77 -25.80 -8.64
CA THR A 224 -2.30 -24.59 -9.28
C THR A 224 -3.22 -25.04 -10.40
N THR A 225 -4.51 -25.23 -10.11
CA THR A 225 -5.54 -25.30 -11.15
C THR A 225 -5.62 -23.92 -11.83
N TYR A 226 -4.88 -23.75 -12.92
CA TYR A 226 -5.08 -22.63 -13.83
C TYR A 226 -6.31 -22.92 -14.69
N ALA A 227 -7.37 -22.14 -14.51
CA ALA A 227 -8.44 -22.09 -15.49
C ALA A 227 -7.93 -21.31 -16.71
N SER A 228 -7.43 -22.02 -17.73
CA SER A 228 -7.12 -21.41 -19.03
C SER A 228 -8.42 -21.01 -19.71
N LEU A 229 -8.69 -19.70 -19.74
CA LEU A 229 -9.83 -19.11 -20.44
C LEU A 229 -9.52 -19.14 -21.95
N HIS A 230 -9.97 -20.18 -22.64
CA HIS A 230 -9.97 -20.16 -24.11
C HIS A 230 -10.99 -19.12 -24.59
N LYS A 231 -10.49 -18.12 -25.32
CA LYS A 231 -11.28 -17.09 -25.98
C LYS A 231 -12.00 -17.74 -27.17
N LEU A 232 -13.24 -18.15 -26.97
CA LEU A 232 -14.10 -18.60 -28.07
C LEU A 232 -14.59 -17.39 -28.86
N GLU A 233 -14.40 -17.48 -30.18
CA GLU A 233 -14.76 -16.49 -31.17
C GLU A 233 -16.26 -16.16 -31.17
N THR A 234 -16.50 -14.86 -31.40
CA THR A 234 -17.74 -14.10 -31.63
C THR A 234 -19.06 -14.84 -31.82
N PRO A 235 -20.15 -14.32 -31.21
CA PRO A 235 -21.48 -14.44 -31.78
C PRO A 235 -22.11 -13.10 -32.16
N SER A 236 -22.99 -13.22 -33.14
CA SER A 236 -23.67 -12.21 -33.92
C SER A 236 -24.74 -11.40 -33.18
N LYS A 237 -24.61 -10.07 -33.28
CA LYS A 237 -25.61 -8.99 -33.49
C LYS A 237 -26.94 -8.91 -32.70
N TRP A 238 -27.32 -9.82 -31.79
CA TRP A 238 -28.65 -9.76 -31.13
C TRP A 238 -28.70 -9.66 -29.59
N GLU A 239 -27.57 -9.59 -28.87
CA GLU A 239 -27.57 -9.59 -27.38
C GLU A 239 -27.39 -8.23 -26.68
N ARG A 240 -27.72 -7.09 -27.31
CA ARG A 240 -27.60 -5.77 -26.65
C ARG A 240 -28.77 -5.35 -25.76
N TRP A 241 -29.82 -6.15 -25.66
CA TRP A 241 -31.02 -5.80 -24.88
C TRP A 241 -31.10 -6.43 -23.49
N TRP A 242 -30.25 -7.41 -23.16
CA TRP A 242 -30.37 -8.16 -21.89
C TRP A 242 -29.49 -7.66 -20.75
N VAL A 243 -28.44 -6.87 -21.01
CA VAL A 243 -27.57 -6.34 -19.94
C VAL A 243 -28.25 -5.23 -19.12
N LEU A 244 -29.35 -4.64 -19.62
CA LEU A 244 -30.02 -3.52 -18.93
C LEU A 244 -31.00 -3.94 -17.82
N SER A 245 -31.42 -5.22 -17.76
CA SER A 245 -32.46 -5.64 -16.80
C SER A 245 -31.92 -6.24 -15.49
N CYS A 246 -30.62 -6.53 -15.39
CA CYS A 246 -30.06 -7.17 -14.19
C CYS A 246 -29.57 -6.18 -13.11
N GLN A 247 -29.59 -4.87 -13.37
CA GLN A 247 -29.11 -3.84 -12.43
C GLN A 247 -30.19 -3.34 -11.45
N ILE A 248 -31.45 -3.77 -11.59
CA ILE A 248 -32.58 -3.23 -10.80
C ILE A 248 -32.93 -4.04 -9.53
N CYS A 249 -32.30 -5.19 -9.29
CA CYS A 249 -32.65 -6.05 -8.14
C CYS A 249 -31.68 -6.05 -6.95
N ILE A 250 -30.80 -5.06 -6.78
CA ILE A 250 -29.91 -4.96 -5.59
C ILE A 250 -30.30 -3.82 -4.63
N TRP A 251 -31.53 -3.29 -4.72
CA TRP A 251 -32.07 -2.40 -3.70
C TRP A 251 -33.53 -2.73 -3.42
N HIS A 252 -33.77 -3.59 -2.44
CA HIS A 252 -34.80 -3.40 -1.42
C HIS A 252 -34.57 -4.30 -0.20
#